data_AF-A0A2I4EB54-F1
#
_entry.id   AF-A0A2I4EB54-F1
#
_cell.length_a   1.000
_cell.length_b   1.000
_cell.length_c   1.000
_cell.angle_alpha   90.00
_cell.angle_beta   90.00
_cell.angle_gamma   90.00
#
_symmetry.space_group_name_H-M   'P 1'
#
loop_
_entity.id
_entity.type
_entity.pdbx_description
1 polymer ?
#
loop_
_entity_poly.entity_id
_entity_poly.type
_entity_poly.pdbx_seq_one_letter_code
_entity_poly.pdbx_strand_id
1 'polypeptide(L)'
;MAASGGTSGRDHWGRLVDENMIVLRLRIREMKISETNYEPPLNWMEWEKQYSLRYNEDISEALGLLQNYLMNTRPGLAFGMVAVVFLSVLLSSGVALIHAIEIAKRILSIWPV
;
A
#
# COMPACT_ATOMS: atom_id res chain seq x y z
N MET A 1 8.10 26.64 44.70
CA MET A 1 6.81 27.02 44.07
C MET A 1 7.04 27.03 42.57
N ALA A 2 6.57 26.02 41.83
CA ALA A 2 6.61 26.01 40.38
C ALA A 2 5.27 25.44 39.89
N ALA A 3 4.45 26.32 39.33
CA ALA A 3 3.18 25.99 38.72
C ALA A 3 3.43 25.30 37.37
N SER A 4 2.90 24.09 37.19
CA SER A 4 2.75 23.46 35.89
C SER A 4 1.36 22.84 35.81
N GLY A 5 0.38 23.70 35.57
CA GLY A 5 -0.99 23.32 35.25
C GLY A 5 -1.41 24.04 33.96
N GLY A 6 -2.01 23.31 33.01
CA GLY A 6 -2.84 23.95 31.98
C GLY A 6 -2.51 23.71 30.50
N THR A 7 -1.90 22.58 30.10
CA THR A 7 -1.75 22.24 28.66
C THR A 7 -2.65 21.10 28.20
N SER A 8 -2.95 20.12 29.06
CA SER A 8 -3.66 18.87 28.67
C SER A 8 -5.07 19.07 28.08
N GLY A 9 -5.75 20.18 28.34
CA GLY A 9 -7.11 20.44 27.83
C GLY A 9 -7.16 20.99 26.40
N ARG A 10 -6.09 21.65 25.93
CA ARG A 10 -6.06 22.28 24.60
C ARG A 10 -5.92 21.24 23.48
N ASP A 11 -5.15 20.20 23.72
CA ASP A 11 -4.87 19.15 22.72
C ASP A 11 -6.11 18.26 22.49
N HIS A 12 -6.90 18.02 23.53
CA HIS A 12 -8.16 17.28 23.44
C HIS A 12 -9.20 18.03 22.60
N TRP A 13 -9.27 19.35 22.75
CA TRP A 13 -10.19 20.17 21.96
C TRP A 13 -9.75 20.28 20.50
N GLY A 14 -8.45 20.46 20.25
CA GLY A 14 -7.91 20.45 18.88
C GLY A 14 -8.24 19.15 18.15
N ARG A 15 -8.04 18.00 18.82
CA ARG A 15 -8.35 16.69 18.25
C ARG A 15 -9.84 16.47 17.99
N LEU A 16 -10.73 16.93 18.89
CA LEU A 16 -12.18 16.88 18.66
C LEU A 16 -12.61 17.74 17.46
N VAL A 17 -11.99 18.91 17.28
CA VAL A 17 -12.25 19.78 16.12
C VAL A 17 -11.76 19.12 14.84
N ASP A 18 -10.57 18.52 14.84
CA ASP A 18 -10.01 17.80 13.69
C ASP A 18 -10.88 16.61 13.28
N GLU A 19 -11.33 15.81 14.23
CA GLU A 19 -12.25 14.69 13.99
C GLU A 19 -13.55 15.19 13.32
N ASN A 20 -14.13 16.27 13.86
CA ASN A 20 -15.36 16.83 13.34
C ASN A 20 -15.16 17.49 11.96
N MET A 21 -13.98 18.06 11.71
CA MET A 21 -13.58 18.62 10.41
C MET A 21 -13.40 17.54 9.34
N ILE A 22 -12.87 16.37 9.72
CA ILE A 22 -12.75 15.20 8.83
C ILE A 22 -14.15 14.69 8.46
N VAL A 23 -15.04 14.55 9.44
CA VAL A 23 -16.43 14.13 9.20
C VAL A 23 -17.17 15.13 8.30
N LEU A 24 -16.97 16.43 8.51
CA LEU A 24 -17.54 17.48 7.65
C LEU A 24 -17.03 17.35 6.21
N ARG A 25 -15.72 17.20 6.00
CA ARG A 25 -15.14 17.03 4.66
C ARG A 25 -15.63 15.76 3.97
N LEU A 26 -15.79 14.67 4.74
CA LEU A 26 -16.35 13.42 4.23
C LEU A 26 -17.80 13.61 3.77
N ARG A 27 -18.65 14.24 4.59
CA ARG A 27 -20.05 14.51 4.26
C ARG A 27 -20.21 15.49 3.10
N ILE A 28 -19.36 16.52 3.00
CA ILE A 28 -19.34 17.43 1.84
C ILE A 28 -18.93 16.68 0.57
N ARG A 29 -17.99 15.74 0.66
CA ARG A 29 -17.59 14.91 -0.49
C ARG A 29 -18.69 13.91 -0.86
N GLU A 30 -19.32 13.28 0.12
CA GLU A 30 -20.43 12.34 -0.07
C GLU A 30 -21.65 13.03 -0.68
N MET A 31 -22.07 14.18 -0.13
CA MET A 31 -23.10 15.05 -0.70
C MET A 31 -22.68 15.58 -2.08
N LYS A 32 -21.39 15.94 -2.23
CA LYS A 32 -20.60 16.08 -3.46
C LYS A 32 -21.03 15.11 -4.57
N ILE A 33 -20.80 13.84 -4.27
CA ILE A 33 -20.94 12.67 -5.14
C ILE A 33 -22.41 12.26 -5.29
N SER A 34 -23.28 12.64 -4.35
CA SER A 34 -24.72 12.44 -4.46
C SER A 34 -25.42 13.54 -5.29
N GLU A 35 -24.91 14.77 -5.26
CA GLU A 35 -25.49 15.94 -5.95
C GLU A 35 -24.99 16.05 -7.38
N THR A 36 -23.67 15.93 -7.58
CA THR A 36 -23.13 15.50 -8.88
C THR A 36 -23.47 14.04 -8.99
N ASN A 37 -24.56 13.66 -9.66
CA ASN A 37 -24.76 12.29 -10.16
C ASN A 37 -23.41 11.86 -10.75
N TYR A 38 -22.60 11.13 -9.99
CA TYR A 38 -21.28 10.72 -10.42
C TYR A 38 -21.55 9.66 -11.48
N GLU A 39 -21.76 10.13 -12.72
CA GLU A 39 -21.95 9.27 -13.85
C GLU A 39 -20.63 8.53 -13.98
N PRO A 40 -20.59 7.21 -13.69
CA PRO A 40 -19.40 6.42 -13.96
C PRO A 40 -19.00 6.67 -15.42
N PRO A 41 -17.68 6.73 -15.72
CA PRO A 41 -17.18 7.12 -17.03
C PRO A 41 -18.00 6.46 -18.14
N LEU A 42 -18.46 7.23 -19.13
CA LEU A 42 -19.38 6.77 -20.18
C LEU A 42 -18.94 5.49 -20.93
N ASN A 43 -17.64 5.17 -20.83
CA ASN A 43 -16.98 3.95 -21.30
C ASN A 43 -17.44 2.66 -20.56
N TRP A 44 -17.89 2.77 -19.32
CA TRP A 44 -18.15 1.63 -18.45
C TRP A 44 -19.41 0.88 -18.87
N MET A 45 -19.32 -0.44 -18.80
CA MET A 45 -20.38 -1.36 -19.20
C MET A 45 -21.53 -1.30 -18.17
N GLU A 46 -22.79 -1.50 -18.60
CA GLU A 46 -23.98 -1.38 -17.72
C GLU A 46 -23.87 -2.16 -16.40
N TRP A 47 -23.24 -3.34 -16.43
CA TRP A 47 -22.99 -4.16 -15.24
C TRP A 47 -21.91 -3.57 -14.31
N GLU A 48 -20.91 -2.84 -14.84
CA GLU A 48 -19.88 -2.16 -14.02
C GLU A 48 -20.49 -0.97 -13.28
N LYS A 49 -21.41 -0.24 -13.93
CA LYS A 49 -22.14 0.87 -13.31
C LYS A 49 -22.99 0.38 -12.13
N GLN A 50 -23.59 -0.79 -12.25
CA GLN A 50 -24.45 -1.39 -11.22
C GLN A 50 -23.67 -1.82 -9.96
N TYR A 51 -22.38 -2.11 -10.09
CA TYR A 51 -21.49 -2.46 -8.97
C TYR A 51 -20.67 -1.27 -8.44
N SER A 52 -20.63 -0.15 -9.15
CA SER A 52 -19.72 0.97 -8.85
C SER A 52 -19.91 1.62 -7.48
N LEU A 53 -21.15 1.68 -6.97
CA LEU A 53 -21.44 2.28 -5.66
C LEU A 53 -20.95 1.41 -4.50
N ARG A 54 -21.18 0.09 -4.59
CA ARG A 54 -20.74 -0.88 -3.57
C ARG A 54 -19.25 -1.21 -3.67
N TYR A 55 -18.70 -1.20 -4.88
CA TYR A 55 -17.29 -1.49 -5.14
C TYR A 55 -16.36 -0.54 -4.38
N ASN A 56 -16.71 0.75 -4.31
CA ASN A 56 -15.86 1.75 -3.68
C ASN A 56 -15.86 1.63 -2.15
N GLU A 57 -17.01 1.28 -1.55
CA GLU A 57 -17.14 1.02 -0.12
C GLU A 57 -16.43 -0.27 0.28
N ASP A 58 -16.70 -1.37 -0.43
CA ASP A 58 -16.11 -2.69 -0.19
C ASP A 58 -14.57 -2.66 -0.34
N ILE A 59 -14.05 -1.93 -1.34
CA ILE A 59 -12.61 -1.78 -1.55
C ILE A 59 -11.96 -0.91 -0.49
N SER A 60 -12.60 0.19 -0.10
CA SER A 60 -12.07 1.04 0.96
C SER A 60 -11.98 0.28 2.29
N GLU A 61 -12.98 -0.53 2.61
CA GLU A 61 -12.98 -1.38 3.80
C GLU A 61 -11.93 -2.49 3.70
N ALA A 62 -11.85 -3.19 2.56
CA ALA A 62 -10.84 -4.22 2.33
C ALA A 62 -9.41 -3.67 2.41
N LEU A 63 -9.16 -2.47 1.86
CA LEU A 63 -7.88 -1.77 1.97
C LEU A 63 -7.59 -1.37 3.42
N GLY A 64 -8.58 -0.90 4.16
CA GLY A 64 -8.44 -0.58 5.58
C GLY A 64 -8.08 -1.80 6.43
N LEU A 65 -8.72 -2.95 6.18
CA LEU A 65 -8.42 -4.22 6.83
C LEU A 65 -7.03 -4.73 6.44
N LEU A 66 -6.66 -4.64 5.16
CA LEU A 66 -5.34 -5.02 4.67
C LEU A 66 -4.24 -4.13 5.27
N GLN A 67 -4.46 -2.83 5.34
CA GLN A 67 -3.54 -1.87 5.94
C GLN A 67 -3.40 -2.12 7.45
N ASN A 68 -4.50 -2.35 8.16
CA ASN A 68 -4.48 -2.73 9.57
C ASN A 68 -3.75 -4.08 9.78
N TYR A 69 -3.96 -5.05 8.88
CA TYR A 69 -3.24 -6.31 8.91
C TYR A 69 -1.74 -6.11 8.68
N LEU A 70 -1.33 -5.31 7.69
CA LEU A 70 0.06 -4.96 7.43
C LEU A 70 0.73 -4.18 8.57
N MET A 71 -0.01 -3.29 9.24
CA MET A 71 0.48 -2.56 10.41
C MET A 71 0.56 -3.44 11.66
N ASN A 72 -0.32 -4.44 11.79
CA ASN A 72 -0.29 -5.43 12.88
C ASN A 72 0.71 -6.55 12.64
N THR A 73 1.03 -6.88 11.39
CA THR A 73 2.18 -7.75 11.10
C THR A 73 3.43 -7.00 11.51
N ARG A 74 4.14 -7.52 12.52
CA ARG A 74 5.42 -6.95 12.96
C ARG A 74 6.27 -6.60 11.73
N PRO A 75 6.85 -5.39 11.65
CA PRO A 75 7.65 -4.95 10.50
C PRO A 75 8.68 -5.99 10.03
N GLY A 76 9.16 -6.84 10.96
CA GLY A 76 10.04 -7.97 10.68
C GLY A 76 9.51 -9.03 9.71
N LEU A 77 8.20 -9.26 9.58
CA LEU A 77 7.67 -10.22 8.62
C LEU A 77 7.82 -9.72 7.17
N ALA A 78 7.51 -8.44 6.95
CA ALA A 78 7.69 -7.80 5.64
C ALA A 78 9.18 -7.77 5.25
N PHE A 79 10.05 -7.36 6.18
CA PHE A 79 11.50 -7.43 5.98
C PHE A 79 11.99 -8.87 5.75
N GLY A 80 11.41 -9.86 6.42
CA GLY A 80 11.71 -11.27 6.22
C GLY A 80 11.38 -11.74 4.81
N MET A 81 10.19 -11.42 4.29
CA MET A 81 9.81 -11.77 2.92
C MET A 81 10.69 -11.09 1.88
N VAL A 82 11.00 -9.81 2.08
CA VAL A 82 11.93 -9.07 1.20
C VAL A 82 13.32 -9.71 1.22
N ALA A 83 13.84 -10.09 2.39
CA ALA A 83 15.13 -10.75 2.53
C ALA A 83 15.14 -12.13 1.83
N VAL A 84 14.07 -12.92 1.95
CA VAL A 84 13.94 -14.22 1.27
C VAL A 84 13.97 -14.05 -0.25
N VAL A 85 13.24 -13.07 -0.79
CA VAL A 85 13.24 -12.78 -2.23
C VAL A 85 14.63 -12.32 -2.68
N PHE A 86 15.25 -11.39 -1.97
CA PHE A 86 16.60 -10.91 -2.28
C PHE A 86 17.62 -12.05 -2.27
N LEU A 87 17.63 -12.88 -1.23
CA LEU A 87 18.53 -14.03 -1.14
C LEU A 87 18.31 -15.02 -2.28
N SER A 88 17.05 -15.29 -2.64
CA SER A 88 16.72 -16.17 -3.76
C SER A 88 17.27 -15.64 -5.09
N VAL A 89 17.12 -14.33 -5.33
CA VAL A 89 17.66 -13.66 -6.52
C VAL A 89 19.19 -13.68 -6.53
N LEU A 90 19.84 -13.38 -5.40
CA LEU A 90 21.30 -13.40 -5.27
C LEU A 90 21.88 -14.80 -5.51
N LEU A 91 21.27 -15.82 -4.92
CA LEU A 91 21.69 -17.22 -5.10
C LEU A 91 21.50 -17.66 -6.55
N SER A 92 20.35 -17.37 -7.16
CA SER A 92 20.07 -17.71 -8.57
C SER A 92 21.05 -17.02 -9.52
N SER A 93 21.28 -15.72 -9.32
CA SER A 93 22.24 -14.93 -10.11
C SER A 93 23.66 -15.47 -9.98
N GLY A 94 24.09 -15.83 -8.77
CA GLY A 94 25.41 -16.43 -8.52
C GLY A 94 25.59 -17.76 -9.27
N VAL A 95 24.60 -18.65 -9.21
CA VAL A 95 24.63 -19.93 -9.95
C VAL A 95 24.69 -19.69 -11.45
N ALA A 96 23.87 -18.77 -11.97
CA ALA A 96 23.86 -18.42 -13.39
C ALA A 96 25.22 -17.88 -13.87
N LEU A 97 25.88 -17.02 -13.09
CA LEU A 97 27.20 -16.50 -13.39
C LEU A 97 28.27 -17.61 -13.43
N ILE A 98 28.23 -18.56 -12.48
CA ILE A 98 29.16 -19.70 -12.47
C ILE A 98 28.99 -20.54 -13.75
N HIS A 99 27.75 -20.82 -14.14
CA HIS A 99 27.46 -21.57 -15.37
C HIS A 99 27.93 -20.81 -16.61
N ALA A 100 27.71 -19.50 -16.67
CA ALA A 100 28.18 -18.66 -17.77
C ALA A 100 29.72 -18.68 -17.89
N ILE A 101 30.44 -18.61 -16.77
CA ILE A 101 31.90 -18.70 -16.75
C ILE A 101 32.37 -20.08 -17.19
N GLU A 102 31.73 -21.16 -16.75
CA GLU A 102 32.11 -22.52 -17.17
C GLU A 102 31.93 -22.71 -18.68
N ILE A 103 30.82 -22.23 -19.24
CA ILE A 103 30.57 -22.24 -20.69
C ILE A 103 31.63 -21.42 -21.43
N ALA A 104 31.94 -20.21 -20.96
CA ALA A 104 32.97 -19.37 -21.54
C ALA A 104 34.36 -20.05 -21.52
N LYS A 105 34.72 -20.71 -20.41
CA LYS A 105 35.96 -21.48 -20.29
C LYS A 105 35.99 -22.68 -21.24
N ARG A 106 34.88 -23.40 -21.40
CA ARG A 106 34.77 -24.52 -22.35
C ARG A 106 34.95 -24.04 -23.78
N ILE A 107 34.32 -22.94 -24.16
CA ILE A 107 34.46 -22.33 -25.50
C ILE A 107 35.91 -21.90 -25.73
N LEU A 108 36.55 -21.25 -24.75
CA LEU A 108 37.96 -20.87 -24.84
C LEU A 108 38.88 -22.09 -24.98
N SER A 109 38.59 -23.19 -24.29
CA SER A 109 39.38 -24.42 -24.38
C SER A 109 39.19 -25.20 -25.68
N ILE A 110 38.06 -24.99 -26.36
CA ILE A 110 37.74 -25.66 -27.63
C ILE A 110 38.37 -24.96 -28.84
N TRP A 111 38.70 -23.67 -28.68
CA TRP A 111 39.48 -22.92 -29.65
C TRP A 111 40.91 -22.76 -29.12
N PRO A 112 41.78 -23.78 -29.27
CA PRO A 112 43.19 -23.58 -29.01
C PRO A 112 43.68 -22.59 -30.07
N VAL A 113 44.10 -21.41 -29.63
CA VAL A 113 44.97 -20.57 -30.45
C VAL A 113 46.32 -21.26 -30.60
#